data_AF-A0A1I3HSW1-F1
#
_entry.id   AF-A0A1I3HSW1-F1
#
_cell.length_a   1.000
_cell.length_b   1.000
_cell.length_c   1.000
_cell.angle_alpha   90.00
_cell.angle_beta   90.00
_cell.angle_gamma   90.00
#
_symmetry.space_group_name_H-M   'P 1'
#
loop_
_entity.id
_entity.type
_entity.pdbx_description
1 polymer ?
#
loop_
_entity_poly.entity_id
_entity_poly.type
_entity_poly.pdbx_seq_one_letter_code
_entity_poly.pdbx_strand_id
1 'polypeptide(L)'
;MTYYRIHTADIAYITQQPRGLFTAIGKLVDAKTLTEEETAEYWKNREYFEKVLPVPPFYEQGNPDHATTWFKDTPQGNDIYRQMTFYRAMAKKYGLKLYISKCTELPGEVIYEDDFQIAVKNQKPDVCITISELSGSD
;
A
#
# COMPACT_ATOMS: atom_id res chain seq x y z
N MET A 1 -8.18 10.50 14.36
CA MET A 1 -7.63 9.20 13.93
C MET A 1 -6.52 9.49 12.95
N THR A 2 -5.38 8.82 13.06
CA THR A 2 -4.30 8.99 12.07
C THR A 2 -4.45 7.91 11.00
N TYR A 3 -4.25 8.29 9.74
CA TYR A 3 -4.21 7.38 8.60
C TYR A 3 -2.86 7.47 7.94
N TYR A 4 -2.35 6.35 7.44
CA TYR A 4 -1.08 6.32 6.75
C TYR A 4 -1.07 5.40 5.54
N ARG A 5 -0.18 5.70 4.58
CA ARG A 5 -0.03 4.91 3.36
C ARG A 5 1.45 4.75 3.03
N ILE A 6 1.84 3.51 2.72
CA ILE A 6 3.20 3.19 2.26
C ILE A 6 3.19 3.10 0.74
N HIS A 7 4.05 3.87 0.09
CA HIS A 7 4.09 3.96 -1.35
C HIS A 7 5.49 4.24 -1.88
N THR A 8 5.69 4.04 -3.18
CA THR A 8 6.89 4.51 -3.90
C THR A 8 6.64 5.90 -4.49
N ALA A 9 7.62 6.48 -5.18
CA ALA A 9 7.41 7.70 -5.96
C ALA A 9 6.78 7.45 -7.35
N ASP A 10 6.64 6.18 -7.78
CA ASP A 10 6.01 5.82 -9.07
C ASP A 10 4.53 6.17 -9.04
N ILE A 11 4.05 6.96 -10.00
CA ILE A 11 2.63 7.32 -10.08
C ILE A 11 1.87 6.20 -10.79
N ALA A 12 0.81 5.70 -10.14
CA ALA A 12 -0.04 4.68 -10.72
C ALA A 12 -0.99 5.28 -11.77
N TYR A 13 -1.02 4.70 -12.97
CA TYR A 13 -1.85 5.17 -14.09
C TYR A 13 -3.34 5.29 -13.74
N ILE A 14 -3.89 4.33 -12.99
CA ILE A 14 -5.30 4.32 -12.64
C ILE A 14 -5.62 5.42 -11.63
N THR A 15 -4.86 5.53 -10.54
CA THR A 15 -5.24 6.42 -9.44
C THR A 15 -4.68 7.83 -9.57
N GLN A 16 -3.70 8.04 -10.46
CA GLN A 16 -2.89 9.26 -10.53
C GLN A 16 -2.22 9.62 -9.18
N GLN A 17 -2.05 8.62 -8.31
CA GLN A 17 -1.43 8.74 -7.00
C GLN A 17 -0.17 7.88 -6.91
N PRO A 18 0.74 8.18 -5.97
CA PRO A 18 1.88 7.32 -5.68
C PRO A 18 1.46 5.86 -5.44
N ARG A 19 2.21 4.93 -6.02
CA ARG A 19 1.87 3.50 -6.07
C ARG A 19 2.08 2.83 -4.71
N GLY A 20 1.05 2.12 -4.23
CA GLY A 20 1.12 1.40 -2.95
C GLY A 20 2.08 0.23 -2.97
N LEU A 21 2.63 -0.12 -1.80
CA LEU A 21 3.68 -1.13 -1.63
C LEU A 21 3.41 -2.48 -2.33
N PHE A 22 2.23 -3.10 -2.11
CA PHE A 22 1.88 -4.38 -2.74
C PHE A 22 1.96 -4.33 -4.27
N THR A 23 1.38 -3.29 -4.87
CA THR A 23 1.37 -3.11 -6.32
C THR A 23 2.75 -2.72 -6.89
N ALA A 24 3.58 -2.04 -6.09
CA ALA A 24 4.94 -1.70 -6.49
C ALA A 24 5.82 -2.95 -6.60
N ILE A 25 5.73 -3.87 -5.63
CA ILE A 25 6.45 -5.14 -5.69
C ILE A 25 5.85 -6.08 -6.74
N GLY A 26 4.52 -6.10 -6.90
CA GLY A 26 3.85 -6.85 -7.97
C GLY A 26 4.37 -6.47 -9.37
N LYS A 27 4.64 -5.18 -9.63
CA LYS A 27 5.24 -4.75 -10.91
C LYS A 27 6.61 -5.37 -11.17
N LEU A 28 7.41 -5.64 -10.14
CA LEU A 28 8.72 -6.29 -10.31
C LEU A 28 8.54 -7.76 -10.73
N VAL A 29 7.50 -8.42 -10.21
CA VAL A 29 7.10 -9.78 -10.62
C VAL A 29 6.65 -9.75 -12.08
N ASP A 30 5.73 -8.84 -12.44
CA ASP A 30 5.20 -8.71 -13.80
C ASP A 30 6.30 -8.40 -14.82
N ALA A 31 7.29 -7.59 -14.42
CA ALA A 31 8.46 -7.25 -15.23
C ALA A 31 9.54 -8.35 -15.28
N LYS A 32 9.31 -9.52 -14.67
CA LYS A 32 10.27 -10.64 -14.58
C LYS A 32 11.64 -10.23 -14.06
N THR A 33 11.66 -9.28 -13.12
CA THR A 33 12.90 -8.77 -12.51
C THR A 33 13.38 -9.65 -11.35
N LEU A 34 12.45 -10.36 -10.70
CA LEU A 34 12.71 -11.24 -9.56
C LEU A 34 13.30 -12.58 -9.99
N THR A 35 14.05 -13.22 -9.10
CA THR A 35 14.42 -14.64 -9.27
C THR A 35 13.18 -15.53 -9.11
N GLU A 36 13.31 -16.81 -9.49
CA GLU A 36 12.24 -17.79 -9.32
C GLU A 36 11.88 -17.99 -7.83
N GLU A 37 12.89 -18.04 -6.95
CA GLU A 37 12.68 -18.19 -5.51
C GLU A 37 11.97 -16.98 -4.91
N GLU A 38 12.34 -15.76 -5.33
CA GLU A 38 11.69 -14.54 -4.87
C GLU A 38 10.26 -14.41 -5.38
N THR A 39 10.02 -14.86 -6.61
CA THR A 39 8.67 -14.92 -7.18
C THR A 39 7.82 -15.90 -6.39
N ALA A 40 8.34 -17.08 -6.04
CA ALA A 40 7.64 -18.05 -5.20
C ALA A 40 7.33 -17.47 -3.80
N GLU A 41 8.30 -16.82 -3.16
CA GLU A 41 8.09 -16.21 -1.84
C GLU A 41 7.12 -15.02 -1.91
N TYR A 42 7.11 -14.24 -3.01
CA TYR A 42 6.10 -13.21 -3.26
C TYR A 42 4.69 -13.80 -3.27
N TRP A 43 4.45 -14.88 -4.02
CA TRP A 43 3.12 -15.49 -4.10
C TRP A 43 2.65 -16.07 -2.76
N LYS A 44 3.56 -16.67 -1.99
CA LYS A 44 3.28 -17.12 -0.62
C LYS A 44 2.91 -15.97 0.32
N ASN A 45 3.64 -14.86 0.27
CA ASN A 45 3.31 -13.67 1.05
C ASN A 45 1.97 -13.07 0.61
N ARG A 46 1.71 -13.02 -0.70
CA ARG A 46 0.44 -12.52 -1.24
C ARG A 46 -0.74 -13.36 -0.77
N GLU A 47 -0.66 -14.68 -0.86
CA GLU A 47 -1.69 -15.59 -0.37
C GLU A 47 -1.94 -15.42 1.13
N TYR A 48 -0.88 -15.21 1.92
CA TYR A 48 -1.02 -14.92 3.34
C TYR A 48 -1.79 -13.62 3.59
N PHE A 49 -1.40 -12.52 2.94
CA PHE A 49 -2.07 -11.23 3.12
C PHE A 49 -3.51 -11.23 2.61
N GLU A 50 -3.83 -11.95 1.53
CA GLU A 50 -5.22 -12.10 1.07
C GLU A 50 -6.12 -12.84 2.09
N LYS A 51 -5.53 -13.58 3.05
CA LYS A 51 -6.27 -14.23 4.15
C LYS A 51 -6.43 -13.34 5.39
N VAL A 52 -5.44 -12.49 5.69
CA VAL A 52 -5.41 -11.70 6.94
C VAL A 52 -5.77 -10.23 6.76
N LEU A 53 -5.69 -9.71 5.54
CA LEU A 53 -6.06 -8.35 5.17
C LEU A 53 -7.22 -8.43 4.17
N PRO A 54 -8.43 -7.99 4.55
CA PRO A 54 -9.56 -7.94 3.63
C PRO A 54 -9.21 -7.20 2.33
N VAL A 55 -9.59 -7.80 1.20
CA VAL A 55 -9.45 -7.19 -0.12
C VAL A 55 -10.70 -6.36 -0.39
N PRO A 56 -10.59 -5.02 -0.58
CA PRO A 56 -11.75 -4.20 -0.90
C PRO A 56 -12.49 -4.68 -2.16
N PRO A 57 -13.83 -4.83 -2.14
CA PRO A 57 -14.60 -5.42 -3.24
C PRO A 57 -14.47 -4.67 -4.58
N PHE A 58 -14.19 -3.36 -4.55
CA PHE A 58 -14.00 -2.57 -5.78
C PHE A 58 -12.79 -3.02 -6.61
N TYR A 59 -11.85 -3.78 -6.04
CA TYR A 59 -10.76 -4.37 -6.81
C TYR A 59 -11.24 -5.46 -7.79
N GLU A 60 -12.36 -6.13 -7.52
CA GLU A 60 -12.97 -7.10 -8.46
C GLU A 60 -13.40 -6.44 -9.78
N GLN A 61 -13.68 -5.14 -9.74
CA GLN A 61 -14.08 -4.32 -10.89
C GLN A 61 -12.90 -3.52 -11.47
N GLY A 62 -11.67 -3.78 -11.02
CA GLY A 62 -10.48 -3.06 -11.48
C GLY A 62 -10.32 -1.65 -10.90
N ASN A 63 -10.94 -1.34 -9.75
CA ASN A 63 -10.89 -0.04 -9.07
C ASN A 63 -11.42 1.15 -9.93
N PRO A 64 -12.72 1.13 -10.30
CA PRO A 64 -13.31 2.14 -11.20
C PRO A 64 -13.36 3.55 -10.59
N ASP A 65 -13.42 3.65 -9.26
CA ASP A 65 -13.41 4.93 -8.53
C ASP A 65 -12.00 5.51 -8.32
N HIS A 66 -10.97 4.90 -8.92
CA HIS A 66 -9.57 5.34 -8.80
C HIS A 66 -9.11 5.45 -7.33
N ALA A 67 -9.67 4.62 -6.45
CA ALA A 67 -9.50 4.74 -5.01
C ALA A 67 -8.10 4.34 -4.54
N THR A 68 -7.70 4.89 -3.40
CA THR A 68 -6.44 4.53 -2.73
C THR A 68 -6.70 4.06 -1.31
N THR A 69 -5.99 3.03 -0.88
CA THR A 69 -6.09 2.50 0.47
C THR A 69 -5.09 3.16 1.43
N TRP A 70 -5.54 3.40 2.65
CA TRP A 70 -4.79 3.98 3.76
C TRP A 70 -5.01 3.12 4.99
N PHE A 71 -3.92 2.69 5.64
CA PHE A 71 -4.00 2.02 6.94
C PHE A 71 -4.48 3.00 8.00
N LYS A 72 -5.22 2.47 8.97
CA LYS A 72 -5.54 3.16 10.21
C LYS A 72 -4.36 3.00 11.17
N ASP A 73 -3.99 4.06 11.86
CA ASP A 73 -3.01 4.00 12.95
C ASP A 73 -3.65 3.40 14.21
N THR A 74 -3.95 2.11 14.12
CA THR A 74 -4.55 1.27 15.18
C THR A 74 -3.65 0.05 15.42
N PRO A 75 -3.78 -0.65 16.56
CA PRO A 75 -3.00 -1.87 16.80
C PRO A 75 -3.10 -2.89 15.66
N GLN A 76 -4.30 -3.07 15.09
CA GLN A 76 -4.59 -3.98 13.98
C GLN A 76 -3.91 -3.52 12.68
N GLY A 77 -4.12 -2.27 12.26
CA GLY A 77 -3.50 -1.73 11.04
C GLY A 77 -1.97 -1.74 11.12
N ASN A 78 -1.43 -1.39 12.29
CA ASN A 78 0.00 -1.40 12.56
C ASN A 78 0.58 -2.82 12.60
N ASP A 79 -0.20 -3.82 12.99
CA ASP A 79 0.24 -5.21 12.94
C ASP A 79 0.41 -5.71 11.51
N ILE A 80 -0.58 -5.45 10.66
CA ILE A 80 -0.51 -5.77 9.23
C ILE A 80 0.72 -5.11 8.59
N TYR A 81 0.99 -3.84 8.87
CA TYR A 81 2.21 -3.18 8.38
C TYR A 81 3.48 -3.84 8.88
N ARG A 82 3.59 -4.19 10.19
CA ARG A 82 4.77 -4.85 10.75
C ARG A 82 5.11 -6.15 10.00
N GLN A 83 4.09 -6.93 9.65
CA GLN A 83 4.24 -8.20 8.94
C GLN A 83 4.73 -8.05 7.48
N MET A 84 4.65 -6.86 6.87
CA MET A 84 5.10 -6.61 5.48
C MET A 84 6.64 -6.58 5.29
N THR A 85 7.38 -7.33 6.10
CA THR A 85 8.86 -7.37 6.08
C THR A 85 9.40 -7.78 4.72
N PHE A 86 8.79 -8.80 4.09
CA PHE A 86 9.15 -9.26 2.75
C PHE A 86 9.07 -8.12 1.72
N TYR A 87 7.95 -7.41 1.67
CA TYR A 87 7.76 -6.32 0.70
C TYR A 87 8.75 -5.16 0.91
N ARG A 88 9.03 -4.80 2.17
CA ARG A 88 10.05 -3.78 2.49
C ARG A 88 11.46 -4.23 2.09
N ALA A 89 11.79 -5.51 2.32
CA ALA A 89 13.07 -6.09 1.92
C ALA A 89 13.23 -6.12 0.39
N MET A 90 12.17 -6.48 -0.34
CA MET A 90 12.17 -6.45 -1.81
C MET A 90 12.33 -5.03 -2.34
N ALA A 91 11.62 -4.06 -1.77
CA ALA A 91 11.78 -2.65 -2.13
C ALA A 91 13.25 -2.21 -1.96
N LYS A 92 13.85 -2.51 -0.81
CA LYS A 92 15.26 -2.20 -0.54
C LYS A 92 16.22 -2.90 -1.52
N LYS A 93 16.06 -4.20 -1.74
CA LYS A 93 16.93 -5.00 -2.62
C LYS A 93 16.95 -4.46 -4.04
N TYR A 94 15.80 -4.05 -4.56
CA TYR A 94 15.63 -3.57 -5.93
C TYR A 94 15.71 -2.03 -6.06
N GLY A 95 16.16 -1.34 -5.01
CA GLY A 95 16.38 0.11 -5.04
C GLY A 95 15.11 0.98 -5.09
N LEU A 96 13.95 0.42 -4.72
CA LEU A 96 12.70 1.17 -4.62
C LEU A 96 12.67 1.95 -3.31
N LYS A 97 12.74 3.28 -3.42
CA LYS A 97 12.49 4.16 -2.29
C LYS A 97 11.05 4.06 -1.83
N LEU A 98 10.87 3.87 -0.52
CA LEU A 98 9.57 3.88 0.13
C LEU A 98 9.35 5.19 0.87
N TYR A 99 8.11 5.65 0.84
CA TYR A 99 7.63 6.81 1.55
C TYR A 99 6.42 6.43 2.38
N ILE A 100 6.24 7.13 3.49
CA ILE A 100 5.03 7.08 4.30
C ILE A 100 4.34 8.44 4.22
N SER A 101 3.10 8.43 3.71
CA SER A 101 2.19 9.56 3.82
C SER A 101 1.35 9.40 5.08
N LYS A 102 1.18 10.46 5.88
CA LYS A 102 0.34 10.48 7.09
C LYS A 102 -0.57 11.71 7.14
N CYS A 103 -1.80 11.52 7.61
CA CYS A 103 -2.75 12.60 7.89
C CYS A 103 -3.61 12.26 9.12
N THR A 104 -4.14 13.29 9.79
CA THR A 104 -5.03 13.16 10.96
C THR A 104 -6.51 13.37 10.62
N GLU A 105 -6.80 13.61 9.34
CA GLU A 105 -8.12 13.85 8.77
C GLU A 105 -8.39 12.80 7.69
N LEU A 106 -9.66 12.63 7.30
CA LEU A 106 -9.99 11.73 6.20
C LEU A 106 -9.39 12.26 4.89
N PRO A 107 -8.51 11.48 4.21
CA PRO A 107 -7.79 11.96 3.03
C PRO A 107 -8.69 12.12 1.81
N GLY A 108 -9.94 11.63 1.84
CA GLY A 108 -10.89 11.71 0.74
C GLY A 108 -12.28 11.24 1.17
N GLU A 109 -13.12 10.95 0.19
CA GLU A 109 -14.42 10.30 0.38
C GLU A 109 -14.23 8.81 0.63
N VAL A 110 -14.61 8.31 1.80
CA VAL A 110 -14.51 6.89 2.17
C VAL A 110 -15.53 6.08 1.38
N ILE A 111 -15.06 5.08 0.65
CA ILE A 111 -15.90 4.12 -0.10
C ILE A 111 -15.80 2.70 0.44
N TYR A 112 -14.86 2.47 1.37
CA TYR A 112 -14.64 1.19 2.01
C TYR A 112 -13.90 1.41 3.33
N GLU A 113 -14.24 0.62 4.34
CA GLU A 113 -13.60 0.64 5.65
C GLU A 113 -13.65 -0.75 6.28
N ASP A 114 -12.52 -1.21 6.83
CA ASP A 114 -12.39 -2.41 7.66
C ASP A 114 -11.57 -2.09 8.93
N ASP A 115 -11.23 -3.08 9.76
CA ASP A 115 -10.48 -2.86 11.01
C ASP A 115 -9.04 -2.32 10.80
N PHE A 116 -8.48 -2.50 9.61
CA PHE A 116 -7.09 -2.23 9.27
C PHE A 116 -6.91 -0.98 8.41
N GLN A 117 -7.84 -0.71 7.49
CA GLN A 117 -7.68 0.30 6.44
C GLN A 117 -9.00 0.98 6.06
N ILE A 118 -8.87 2.10 5.36
CA ILE A 118 -9.93 2.74 4.58
C ILE A 118 -9.52 2.76 3.11
N ALA A 119 -10.48 2.78 2.20
CA ALA A 119 -10.26 3.21 0.83
C ALA A 119 -11.00 4.51 0.56
N VAL A 120 -10.28 5.45 -0.05
CA VAL A 120 -10.82 6.77 -0.37
C VAL A 120 -10.73 7.06 -1.86
N LYS A 121 -11.73 7.76 -2.38
CA LYS A 121 -11.69 8.45 -3.67
C LYS A 121 -11.68 9.96 -3.47
N ASN A 122 -11.53 10.72 -4.55
CA ASN A 122 -11.57 12.18 -4.54
C ASN A 122 -10.69 12.76 -3.43
N GLN A 123 -9.39 12.45 -3.46
CA GLN A 123 -8.45 12.89 -2.44
C GLN A 123 -8.55 14.42 -2.28
N LYS A 124 -8.80 14.85 -1.05
CA LYS A 124 -9.06 16.24 -0.72
C LYS A 124 -7.76 17.05 -0.80
N PRO A 125 -7.71 18.13 -1.60
CA PRO A 125 -6.47 18.90 -1.80
C PRO A 125 -6.08 19.73 -0.57
N ASP A 126 -7.02 19.98 0.34
CA ASP A 126 -6.87 20.77 1.56
C ASP A 126 -6.43 19.93 2.77
N VAL A 127 -6.42 18.60 2.66
CA VAL A 127 -5.95 17.73 3.75
C VAL A 127 -4.43 17.84 3.87
N CYS A 128 -3.98 18.19 5.08
CA CYS A 128 -2.55 18.21 5.40
C CYS A 128 -2.00 16.77 5.42
N ILE A 129 -1.24 16.41 4.39
CA ILE A 129 -0.55 15.13 4.28
C ILE A 129 0.95 15.38 4.45
N THR A 130 1.50 14.80 5.51
CA THR A 130 2.95 14.78 5.74
C THR A 130 3.55 13.57 5.01
N ILE A 131 4.67 13.77 4.32
CA ILE A 131 5.35 12.71 3.58
C ILE A 131 6.80 12.64 4.08
N SER A 132 7.25 11.43 4.42
CA SER A 132 8.65 11.18 4.77
C SER A 132 9.18 9.93 4.08
N GLU A 133 10.43 9.96 3.63
CA GLU A 133 11.14 8.77 3.14
C GLU A 133 11.35 7.79 4.31
N LEU A 134 11.06 6.51 4.11
CA LEU A 134 11.36 5.47 5.09
C LEU A 134 12.84 5.10 4.97
N SER A 135 13.63 5.45 5.99
CA SER A 135 14.99 4.92 6.12
C SER A 135 14.92 3.41 6.31
N GLY A 136 15.72 2.64 5.57
CA GLY A 136 15.62 1.18 5.46
C GLY A 136 16.03 0.35 6.70
N SER A 137 15.64 0.81 7.89
CA SER A 137 16.00 0.27 9.21
C SER A 137 14.83 0.16 10.21
N ASP A 138 13.60 0.53 9.85
CA ASP A 138 12.42 0.44 10.74
C ASP A 138 11.55 -0.81 10.53
#